data_AF-A0A352FF94-F1
#
_entry.id   AF-A0A352FF94-F1
#
_cell.length_a   1.000
_cell.length_b   1.000
_cell.length_c   1.000
_cell.angle_alpha   90.00
_cell.angle_beta   90.00
_cell.angle_gamma   90.00
#
_symmetry.space_group_name_H-M   'P 1'
#
loop_
_entity.id
_entity.type
_entity.pdbx_description
1 polymer ?
#
loop_
_entity_poly.entity_id
_entity_poly.type
_entity_poly.pdbx_seq_one_letter_code
_entity_poly.pdbx_strand_id
1 'polypeptide(L)'
;MKFFRILITLACLPALFLTANGQSKKTEPVSTVQPIGIETLLRLDLLPQIKTQVYTGAFTSYDRSGGNDDGFSGKYSFLRKEGDQLVIAEMEGPGVVTRIHMPDPQEGYMEFYLDGEKTPRISLKIKEYFDGKHLPFLAPLTGSGVGGYYSYVPISYQYSCKIMIRDCPVFTFYDFNYVKYPANTVVQTYQNPPSPEWLQKIEEAGKILNSAGTDISPYLAGPGIQPESKKIRGTAAPGKPLEIFKMNK
;
A
#
# COMPACT_ATOMS: atom_id res chain seq x y z
N MET A 1 37.40 56.17 65.71
CA MET A 1 36.08 55.98 65.08
C MET A 1 36.29 55.37 63.70
N LYS A 2 35.58 54.27 63.43
CA LYS A 2 35.75 53.35 62.30
C LYS A 2 35.38 54.04 60.98
N PHE A 3 36.19 53.91 59.93
CA PHE A 3 35.68 53.99 58.56
C PHE A 3 36.32 52.91 57.68
N PHE A 4 35.43 52.31 56.90
CA PHE A 4 35.47 51.00 56.26
C PHE A 4 36.38 50.96 55.02
N ARG A 5 37.07 49.82 54.83
CA ARG A 5 37.64 49.40 53.54
C ARG A 5 36.50 48.95 52.63
N ILE A 6 36.35 49.57 51.46
CA ILE A 6 35.51 49.05 50.37
C ILE A 6 36.45 48.49 49.31
N LEU A 7 36.54 47.16 49.27
CA LEU A 7 37.16 46.40 48.19
C LEU A 7 36.08 46.22 47.12
N ILE A 8 36.24 46.83 45.94
CA ILE A 8 35.36 46.60 44.80
C ILE A 8 35.89 45.35 44.07
N THR A 9 35.24 44.21 44.30
CA THR A 9 35.45 42.98 43.52
C THR A 9 34.71 43.12 42.19
N LEU A 10 35.45 43.32 41.10
CA LEU A 10 34.92 43.29 39.75
C LEU A 10 34.68 41.81 39.36
N ALA A 11 33.42 41.37 39.42
CA ALA A 11 33.03 40.03 38.97
C ALA A 11 32.94 40.02 37.44
N CYS A 12 33.91 39.38 36.77
CA CYS A 12 33.80 39.01 35.37
C CYS A 12 32.75 37.90 35.21
N LEU A 13 31.58 38.23 34.66
CA LEU A 13 30.67 37.23 34.11
C LEU A 13 31.28 36.66 32.81
N PRO A 14 31.48 35.33 32.68
CA PRO A 14 31.78 34.75 31.39
C PRO A 14 30.50 34.74 30.55
N ALA A 15 30.54 35.41 29.39
CA ALA A 15 29.51 35.29 28.38
C ALA A 15 29.51 33.84 27.85
N LEU A 16 28.53 33.03 28.29
CA LEU A 16 28.24 31.73 27.69
C LEU A 16 27.66 31.98 26.30
N PHE A 17 28.51 31.90 25.27
CA PHE A 17 28.04 31.71 23.90
C PHE A 17 27.49 30.29 23.78
N LEU A 18 26.16 30.12 23.92
CA LEU A 18 25.49 28.94 23.41
C LEU A 18 25.59 28.98 21.88
N THR A 19 26.61 28.33 21.33
CA THR A 19 26.59 27.95 19.92
C THR A 19 25.53 26.87 19.76
N ALA A 20 24.36 27.25 19.27
CA ALA A 20 23.39 26.29 18.77
C ALA A 20 24.05 25.53 17.61
N ASN A 21 24.57 24.34 17.89
CA ASN A 21 24.97 23.38 16.88
C ASN A 21 23.68 22.90 16.19
N GLY A 22 23.20 23.70 15.24
CA GLY A 22 22.22 23.27 14.27
C GLY A 22 22.88 22.20 13.42
N GLN A 23 22.82 20.95 13.88
CA GLN A 23 22.99 19.81 12.99
C GLN A 23 21.87 19.90 11.97
N SER A 24 22.18 20.47 10.80
CA SER A 24 21.44 20.23 9.59
C SER A 24 21.32 18.71 9.48
N LYS A 25 20.11 18.18 9.71
CA LYS A 25 19.78 16.81 9.31
C LYS A 25 20.14 16.73 7.84
N LYS A 26 21.21 16.01 7.52
CA LYS A 26 21.49 15.62 6.15
C LYS A 26 20.21 15.00 5.62
N THR A 27 19.58 15.67 4.68
CA THR A 27 18.53 15.08 3.87
C THR A 27 19.16 13.86 3.21
N GLU A 28 18.74 12.66 3.64
CA GLU A 28 19.15 11.45 2.97
C GLU A 28 18.77 11.55 1.50
N PRO A 29 19.64 11.07 0.58
CA PRO A 29 19.32 11.09 -0.83
C PRO A 29 18.00 10.37 -1.06
N VAL A 30 17.09 11.00 -1.81
CA VAL A 30 15.82 10.39 -2.20
C VAL A 30 16.15 9.08 -2.91
N SER A 31 15.84 7.96 -2.24
CA SER A 31 16.00 6.63 -2.82
C SER A 31 15.27 6.59 -4.16
N THR A 32 16.01 6.29 -5.23
CA THR A 32 15.50 6.13 -6.60
C THR A 32 14.77 4.80 -6.80
N VAL A 33 14.69 3.97 -5.75
CA VAL A 33 14.00 2.68 -5.79
C VAL A 33 12.50 2.95 -5.67
N GLN A 34 11.75 2.65 -6.74
CA GLN A 34 10.29 2.69 -6.70
C GLN A 34 9.77 1.74 -5.62
N PRO A 35 8.72 2.12 -4.86
CA PRO A 35 8.13 1.25 -3.85
C PRO A 35 7.53 0.00 -4.52
N ILE A 36 7.52 -1.10 -3.78
CA ILE A 36 6.94 -2.39 -4.19
C ILE A 36 5.98 -2.82 -3.10
N GLY A 37 4.88 -3.50 -3.43
CA GLY A 37 3.98 -4.04 -2.41
C GLY A 37 3.26 -2.96 -1.60
N ILE A 38 3.22 -3.10 -0.28
CA ILE A 38 2.44 -2.23 0.60
C ILE A 38 2.92 -0.78 0.58
N GLU A 39 4.21 -0.57 0.35
CA GLU A 39 4.84 0.74 0.22
C GLU A 39 4.25 1.56 -0.93
N THR A 40 3.71 0.91 -1.97
CA THR A 40 3.05 1.62 -3.08
C THR A 40 1.80 2.35 -2.62
N LEU A 41 1.09 1.82 -1.62
CA LEU A 41 -0.12 2.43 -1.07
C LEU A 41 0.18 3.65 -0.19
N LEU A 42 1.44 3.83 0.22
CA LEU A 42 1.90 4.94 1.05
C LEU A 42 2.42 6.14 0.24
N ARG A 43 2.61 5.95 -1.07
CA ARG A 43 3.32 6.90 -1.94
C ARG A 43 2.41 7.50 -3.01
N LEU A 44 1.39 8.23 -2.56
CA LEU A 44 0.46 8.91 -3.48
C LEU A 44 1.17 9.99 -4.32
N ASP A 45 2.24 10.57 -3.80
CA ASP A 45 3.16 11.46 -4.53
C ASP A 45 3.76 10.82 -5.80
N LEU A 46 3.83 9.48 -5.86
CA LEU A 46 4.33 8.73 -7.00
C LEU A 46 3.23 8.28 -7.98
N LEU A 47 1.95 8.61 -7.76
CA LEU A 47 0.88 8.29 -8.71
C LEU A 47 1.12 8.84 -10.13
N PRO A 48 1.64 10.06 -10.32
CA PRO A 48 1.92 10.60 -11.66
C PRO A 48 3.14 9.99 -12.34
N GLN A 49 3.94 9.17 -11.64
CA GLN A 49 5.16 8.61 -12.18
C GLN A 49 4.92 7.34 -12.97
N ILE A 50 5.69 7.16 -14.04
CA ILE A 50 5.78 5.90 -14.77
C ILE A 50 6.34 4.85 -13.81
N LYS A 51 5.62 3.74 -13.69
CA LYS A 51 5.98 2.66 -12.77
C LYS A 51 7.01 1.72 -13.40
N THR A 52 7.76 1.01 -12.56
CA THR A 52 8.85 0.11 -12.99
C THR A 52 8.42 -1.33 -13.26
N GLN A 53 7.16 -1.70 -13.01
CA GLN A 53 6.66 -3.01 -13.44
C GLN A 53 6.73 -3.13 -14.97
N VAL A 54 7.06 -4.33 -15.43
CA VAL A 54 7.12 -4.67 -16.86
C VAL A 54 5.79 -5.22 -17.37
N TYR A 55 4.91 -5.63 -16.46
CA TYR A 55 3.63 -6.21 -16.81
C TYR A 55 2.61 -6.01 -15.68
N THR A 56 1.38 -5.70 -16.08
CA THR A 56 0.19 -5.71 -15.23
C THR A 56 -0.81 -6.64 -15.88
N GLY A 57 -1.40 -7.56 -15.12
CA GLY A 57 -2.38 -8.49 -15.65
C GLY A 57 -3.39 -8.95 -14.63
N ALA A 58 -4.28 -9.83 -15.09
CA ALA A 58 -5.31 -10.41 -14.27
C ALA A 58 -5.53 -11.88 -14.62
N PHE A 59 -5.79 -12.69 -13.60
CA PHE A 59 -6.47 -13.97 -13.77
C PHE A 59 -7.93 -13.75 -13.41
N THR A 60 -8.83 -14.03 -14.34
CA THR A 60 -10.27 -13.86 -14.13
C THR A 60 -11.02 -15.09 -14.63
N SER A 61 -12.27 -15.20 -14.21
CA SER A 61 -13.17 -16.27 -14.63
C SER A 61 -13.76 -16.10 -16.04
N TYR A 62 -13.26 -15.14 -16.84
CA TYR A 62 -13.84 -14.77 -18.14
C TYR A 62 -14.02 -15.96 -19.11
N ASP A 63 -15.06 -15.87 -19.93
CA ASP A 63 -15.36 -16.86 -20.95
C ASP A 63 -14.32 -16.80 -22.08
N ARG A 64 -13.46 -17.81 -22.15
CA ARG A 64 -12.39 -17.90 -23.15
C ARG A 64 -12.91 -18.09 -24.58
N SER A 65 -14.19 -18.39 -24.77
CA SER A 65 -14.83 -18.45 -26.09
C SER A 65 -15.29 -17.08 -26.60
N GLY A 66 -15.29 -16.05 -25.74
CA GLY A 66 -15.87 -14.73 -26.03
C GLY A 66 -17.38 -14.65 -25.81
N GLY A 67 -17.99 -15.69 -25.21
CA GLY A 67 -19.38 -15.70 -24.76
C GLY A 67 -19.57 -14.97 -23.43
N ASN A 68 -20.59 -15.39 -22.67
CA ASN A 68 -20.98 -14.79 -21.38
C ASN A 68 -20.95 -15.82 -20.24
N ASP A 69 -20.23 -16.94 -20.40
CA ASP A 69 -20.03 -17.91 -19.31
C ASP A 69 -18.84 -17.51 -18.41
N ASP A 70 -18.80 -16.25 -17.96
CA ASP A 70 -17.67 -15.68 -17.19
C ASP A 70 -17.55 -16.19 -15.75
N GLY A 71 -18.18 -17.32 -15.43
CA GLY A 71 -18.23 -17.90 -14.10
C GLY A 71 -19.54 -18.61 -13.79
N PHE A 72 -20.58 -18.45 -14.63
CA PHE A 72 -21.91 -19.04 -14.38
C PHE A 72 -21.86 -20.56 -14.23
N SER A 73 -21.15 -21.25 -15.11
CA SER A 73 -20.97 -22.71 -15.02
C SER A 73 -19.76 -23.14 -14.19
N GLY A 74 -18.85 -22.19 -13.87
CA GLY A 74 -17.54 -22.46 -13.29
C GLY A 74 -16.52 -23.08 -14.27
N LYS A 75 -16.89 -23.35 -15.52
CA LYS A 75 -16.03 -24.01 -16.53
C LYS A 75 -14.70 -23.30 -16.75
N TYR A 76 -14.70 -21.98 -16.74
CA TYR A 76 -13.53 -21.14 -16.99
C TYR A 76 -12.87 -20.61 -15.71
N SER A 77 -13.41 -20.97 -14.54
CA SER A 77 -13.02 -20.43 -13.24
C SER A 77 -11.77 -21.08 -12.64
N PHE A 78 -11.04 -21.90 -13.40
CA PHE A 78 -9.74 -22.45 -13.00
C PHE A 78 -8.86 -22.73 -14.22
N LEU A 79 -7.54 -22.78 -14.02
CA LEU A 79 -6.55 -23.14 -15.03
C LEU A 79 -6.47 -24.65 -15.21
N ARG A 80 -6.44 -25.38 -14.09
CA ARG A 80 -6.40 -26.85 -14.03
C ARG A 80 -6.85 -27.37 -12.66
N LYS A 81 -7.06 -28.68 -12.58
CA LYS A 81 -7.22 -29.41 -11.31
C LYS A 81 -5.91 -30.05 -10.88
N GLU A 82 -5.61 -30.01 -9.59
CA GLU A 82 -4.54 -30.78 -8.95
C GLU A 82 -5.17 -31.57 -7.79
N GLY A 83 -5.46 -32.86 -8.04
CA GLY A 83 -6.31 -33.64 -7.13
C GLY A 83 -7.71 -33.03 -6.99
N ASP A 84 -8.12 -32.80 -5.75
CA ASP A 84 -9.41 -32.17 -5.40
C ASP A 84 -9.33 -30.64 -5.33
N GLN A 85 -8.20 -30.04 -5.69
CA GLN A 85 -8.00 -28.59 -5.67
C GLN A 85 -8.04 -27.99 -7.07
N LEU A 86 -8.44 -26.72 -7.16
CA LEU A 86 -8.45 -25.94 -8.39
C LEU A 86 -7.29 -24.93 -8.36
N VAL A 87 -6.42 -24.96 -9.37
CA VAL A 87 -5.43 -23.89 -9.57
C VAL A 87 -6.12 -22.77 -10.32
N ILE A 88 -6.22 -21.58 -9.73
CA ILE A 88 -6.97 -20.46 -10.32
C ILE A 88 -6.05 -19.35 -10.85
N ALA A 89 -4.85 -19.22 -10.30
CA ALA A 89 -3.84 -18.31 -10.80
C ALA A 89 -2.44 -18.89 -10.59
N GLU A 90 -1.53 -18.62 -11.51
CA GLU A 90 -0.14 -19.03 -11.42
C GLU A 90 0.74 -17.98 -12.10
N MET A 91 1.67 -17.42 -11.36
CA MET A 91 2.55 -16.34 -11.80
C MET A 91 4.00 -16.72 -11.56
N GLU A 92 4.89 -16.31 -12.46
CA GLU A 92 6.32 -16.55 -12.38
C GLU A 92 7.13 -15.23 -12.41
N GLY A 93 8.25 -15.23 -11.70
CA GLY A 93 9.14 -14.08 -11.51
C GLY A 93 8.75 -13.19 -10.33
N PRO A 94 9.51 -12.11 -10.07
CA PRO A 94 9.22 -11.16 -8.99
C PRO A 94 7.91 -10.42 -9.26
N GLY A 95 6.99 -10.46 -8.30
CA GLY A 95 5.65 -9.92 -8.50
C GLY A 95 4.89 -9.63 -7.21
N VAL A 96 3.72 -9.01 -7.39
CA VAL A 96 2.79 -8.68 -6.32
C VAL A 96 1.37 -8.92 -6.82
N VAL A 97 0.59 -9.70 -6.08
CA VAL A 97 -0.88 -9.69 -6.24
C VAL A 97 -1.39 -8.40 -5.61
N THR A 98 -2.04 -7.55 -6.40
CA THR A 98 -2.42 -6.19 -6.01
C THR A 98 -3.89 -6.04 -5.68
N ARG A 99 -4.74 -6.93 -6.20
CA ARG A 99 -6.17 -6.93 -5.90
C ARG A 99 -6.73 -8.33 -6.01
N ILE A 100 -7.59 -8.65 -5.06
CA ILE A 100 -8.46 -9.82 -5.05
C ILE A 100 -9.89 -9.30 -5.09
N HIS A 101 -10.71 -9.81 -6.00
CA HIS A 101 -12.13 -9.48 -6.08
C HIS A 101 -12.98 -10.69 -6.39
N MET A 102 -14.13 -10.77 -5.72
CA MET A 102 -15.16 -11.78 -5.95
C MET A 102 -16.53 -11.14 -5.76
N PRO A 103 -17.44 -11.21 -6.76
CA PRO A 103 -18.83 -10.78 -6.59
C PRO A 103 -19.53 -11.48 -5.43
N ASP A 104 -19.29 -12.79 -5.30
CA ASP A 104 -19.88 -13.66 -4.27
C ASP A 104 -18.86 -14.71 -3.81
N PRO A 105 -18.14 -14.49 -2.70
CA PRO A 105 -17.18 -15.44 -2.14
C PRO A 105 -17.84 -16.75 -1.73
N GLN A 106 -17.47 -17.84 -2.40
CA GLN A 106 -18.00 -19.17 -2.14
C GLN A 106 -17.45 -19.77 -0.83
N GLU A 107 -18.00 -20.90 -0.41
CA GLU A 107 -17.42 -21.71 0.66
C GLU A 107 -16.11 -22.37 0.23
N GLY A 108 -15.29 -22.76 1.21
CA GLY A 108 -14.01 -23.42 1.00
C GLY A 108 -12.82 -22.57 1.43
N TYR A 109 -11.64 -22.99 1.01
CA TYR A 109 -10.36 -22.37 1.34
C TYR A 109 -9.68 -21.82 0.10
N MET A 110 -9.04 -20.68 0.24
CA MET A 110 -8.11 -20.15 -0.74
C MET A 110 -6.70 -20.16 -0.16
N GLU A 111 -5.77 -20.64 -0.97
CA GLU A 111 -4.40 -20.93 -0.56
C GLU A 111 -3.40 -20.24 -1.48
N PHE A 112 -2.41 -19.55 -0.89
CA PHE A 112 -1.30 -18.93 -1.61
C PHE A 112 -0.03 -19.72 -1.35
N TYR A 113 0.54 -20.29 -2.41
CA TYR A 113 1.85 -20.93 -2.41
C TYR A 113 2.84 -19.95 -3.03
N LEU A 114 3.77 -19.43 -2.22
CA LEU A 114 4.75 -18.45 -2.68
C LEU A 114 6.09 -19.14 -2.94
N ASP A 115 6.82 -18.68 -3.94
CA ASP A 115 8.20 -19.08 -4.23
C ASP A 115 8.45 -20.59 -4.32
N GLY A 116 7.46 -21.34 -4.81
CA GLY A 116 7.53 -22.80 -4.95
C GLY A 116 7.43 -23.57 -3.64
N GLU A 117 6.93 -22.95 -2.57
CA GLU A 117 6.66 -23.62 -1.30
C GLU A 117 5.73 -24.83 -1.47
N LYS A 118 6.00 -25.90 -0.71
CA LYS A 118 5.18 -27.12 -0.70
C LYS A 118 3.93 -27.01 0.18
N THR A 119 3.95 -26.09 1.12
CA THR A 119 2.84 -25.77 2.02
C THR A 119 2.39 -24.35 1.76
N PRO A 120 1.09 -24.04 1.81
CA PRO A 120 0.63 -22.69 1.52
C PRO A 120 1.12 -21.71 2.58
N ARG A 121 1.65 -20.56 2.14
CA ARG A 121 2.04 -19.45 2.99
C ARG A 121 0.84 -18.85 3.70
N ILE A 122 -0.28 -18.77 2.98
CA ILE A 122 -1.57 -18.29 3.46
C ILE A 122 -2.61 -19.35 3.12
N SER A 123 -3.39 -19.79 4.11
CA SER A 123 -4.54 -20.68 3.92
C SER A 123 -5.64 -20.21 4.86
N LEU A 124 -6.68 -19.61 4.30
CA LEU A 124 -7.83 -19.08 5.02
C LEU A 124 -9.11 -19.48 4.27
N LYS A 125 -10.26 -19.39 4.94
CA LYS A 125 -11.53 -19.50 4.23
C LYS A 125 -11.65 -18.35 3.25
N ILE A 126 -12.27 -18.59 2.09
CA ILE A 126 -12.39 -17.57 1.04
C ILE A 126 -13.00 -16.27 1.60
N LYS A 127 -14.04 -16.36 2.44
CA LYS A 127 -14.69 -15.20 3.08
C LYS A 127 -13.79 -14.39 4.02
N GLU A 128 -12.80 -15.02 4.65
CA GLU A 128 -11.88 -14.37 5.60
C GLU A 128 -10.89 -13.42 4.91
N TYR A 129 -10.67 -13.59 3.60
CA TYR A 129 -9.92 -12.61 2.79
C TYR A 129 -10.64 -11.28 2.63
N PHE A 130 -11.94 -11.24 2.94
CA PHE A 130 -12.82 -10.11 2.63
C PHE A 130 -13.51 -9.46 3.83
N ASP A 131 -13.40 -10.05 5.02
CA ASP A 131 -14.17 -9.60 6.19
C ASP A 131 -13.57 -8.41 6.94
N GLY A 132 -12.34 -8.04 6.58
CA GLY A 132 -11.63 -6.89 7.13
C GLY A 132 -11.12 -7.09 8.56
N LYS A 133 -11.09 -8.32 9.08
CA LYS A 133 -10.77 -8.64 10.48
C LYS A 133 -9.66 -9.67 10.64
N HIS A 134 -9.41 -10.50 9.63
CA HIS A 134 -8.36 -11.51 9.67
C HIS A 134 -7.06 -10.96 9.14
N LEU A 135 -5.94 -11.21 9.83
CA LEU A 135 -4.62 -10.81 9.33
C LEU A 135 -4.23 -11.66 8.09
N PRO A 136 -3.62 -11.04 7.06
CA PRO A 136 -3.32 -9.61 6.91
C PRO A 136 -4.46 -8.75 6.30
N PHE A 137 -5.60 -9.37 6.00
CA PHE A 137 -6.77 -8.80 5.32
C PHE A 137 -7.64 -7.91 6.22
N LEU A 138 -7.08 -6.76 6.60
CA LEU A 138 -7.76 -5.79 7.47
C LEU A 138 -8.50 -4.70 6.68
N ALA A 139 -9.63 -4.25 7.24
CA ALA A 139 -10.29 -3.02 6.77
C ALA A 139 -9.39 -1.79 7.03
N PRO A 140 -9.42 -0.75 6.17
CA PRO A 140 -10.30 -0.58 5.02
C PRO A 140 -9.72 -1.11 3.70
N LEU A 141 -8.53 -1.74 3.70
CA LEU A 141 -7.95 -2.32 2.48
C LEU A 141 -8.78 -3.48 1.94
N THR A 142 -9.51 -4.12 2.84
CA THR A 142 -10.42 -5.22 2.56
C THR A 142 -11.85 -4.83 2.93
N GLY A 143 -12.84 -5.30 2.16
CA GLY A 143 -14.25 -5.12 2.48
C GLY A 143 -15.20 -5.60 1.39
N SER A 144 -16.44 -5.09 1.43
CA SER A 144 -17.47 -5.37 0.43
C SER A 144 -18.32 -4.15 0.13
N GLY A 145 -18.98 -4.15 -1.03
CA GLY A 145 -19.93 -3.12 -1.45
C GLY A 145 -20.86 -3.65 -2.53
N VAL A 146 -21.57 -2.74 -3.22
CA VAL A 146 -22.54 -3.09 -4.27
C VAL A 146 -21.91 -3.93 -5.40
N GLY A 147 -20.61 -3.77 -5.66
CA GLY A 147 -19.86 -4.51 -6.67
C GLY A 147 -19.22 -5.83 -6.20
N GLY A 148 -19.52 -6.29 -4.98
CA GLY A 148 -18.93 -7.50 -4.40
C GLY A 148 -17.84 -7.22 -3.38
N TYR A 149 -16.98 -8.20 -3.18
CA TYR A 149 -15.97 -8.26 -2.13
C TYR A 149 -14.59 -7.99 -2.72
N TYR A 150 -13.75 -7.27 -1.98
CA TYR A 150 -12.44 -6.86 -2.45
C TYR A 150 -11.38 -6.94 -1.35
N SER A 151 -10.15 -7.14 -1.77
CA SER A 151 -8.96 -6.86 -0.97
C SER A 151 -7.90 -6.19 -1.83
N TYR A 152 -7.35 -5.10 -1.31
CA TYR A 152 -6.16 -4.40 -1.83
C TYR A 152 -4.90 -4.73 -1.04
N VAL A 153 -4.95 -5.74 -0.17
CA VAL A 153 -3.78 -6.17 0.60
C VAL A 153 -2.78 -6.83 -0.35
N PRO A 154 -1.57 -6.26 -0.51
CA PRO A 154 -0.62 -6.75 -1.50
C PRO A 154 0.10 -8.00 -0.99
N ILE A 155 0.11 -9.06 -1.82
CA ILE A 155 0.84 -10.30 -1.53
C ILE A 155 2.03 -10.41 -2.48
N SER A 156 3.22 -10.11 -1.97
CA SER A 156 4.47 -10.07 -2.72
C SER A 156 5.19 -11.43 -2.75
N TYR A 157 5.91 -11.71 -3.83
CA TYR A 157 6.67 -12.94 -4.05
C TYR A 157 7.89 -12.68 -4.96
N GLN A 158 8.98 -13.42 -4.74
CA GLN A 158 10.24 -13.23 -5.46
C GLN A 158 10.33 -14.07 -6.73
N TYR A 159 9.83 -15.31 -6.70
CA TYR A 159 10.04 -16.30 -7.74
C TYR A 159 8.74 -16.79 -8.36
N SER A 160 7.70 -17.02 -7.57
CA SER A 160 6.41 -17.47 -8.09
C SER A 160 5.28 -17.29 -7.08
N CYS A 161 4.05 -17.30 -7.57
CA CYS A 161 2.86 -17.42 -6.74
C CYS A 161 1.85 -18.31 -7.44
N LYS A 162 1.35 -19.33 -6.73
CA LYS A 162 0.26 -20.20 -7.16
C LYS A 162 -0.89 -20.05 -6.18
N ILE A 163 -2.08 -19.74 -6.70
CA ILE A 163 -3.30 -19.58 -5.92
C ILE A 163 -4.21 -20.77 -6.20
N MET A 164 -4.62 -21.45 -5.13
CA MET A 164 -5.45 -22.65 -5.21
C MET A 164 -6.72 -22.50 -4.39
N ILE A 165 -7.79 -23.15 -4.86
CA ILE A 165 -9.06 -23.29 -4.16
C ILE A 165 -9.22 -24.75 -3.74
N ARG A 166 -9.60 -24.96 -2.48
CA ARG A 166 -9.86 -26.29 -1.89
C ARG A 166 -11.23 -26.28 -1.20
N ASP A 167 -11.86 -27.45 -1.10
CA ASP A 167 -13.16 -27.66 -0.46
C ASP A 167 -14.28 -26.75 -1.03
N CYS A 168 -14.21 -26.45 -2.33
CA CYS A 168 -15.18 -25.63 -3.04
C CYS A 168 -15.79 -26.44 -4.19
N PRO A 169 -17.01 -27.01 -4.02
CA PRO A 169 -17.62 -27.87 -5.03
C PRO A 169 -17.83 -27.15 -6.37
N VAL A 170 -18.14 -25.86 -6.34
CA VAL A 170 -18.33 -25.01 -7.52
C VAL A 170 -17.70 -23.64 -7.23
N PHE A 171 -16.63 -23.31 -7.95
CA PHE A 171 -15.98 -22.01 -7.88
C PHE A 171 -16.35 -21.19 -9.12
N THR A 172 -16.80 -19.94 -8.94
CA THR A 172 -17.42 -19.14 -10.00
C THR A 172 -16.61 -17.87 -10.31
N PHE A 173 -17.14 -16.70 -9.97
CA PHE A 173 -16.63 -15.41 -10.43
C PHE A 173 -15.46 -14.91 -9.58
N TYR A 174 -14.36 -14.52 -10.23
CA TYR A 174 -13.23 -13.89 -9.55
C TYR A 174 -12.38 -13.01 -10.47
N ASP A 175 -11.62 -12.11 -9.86
CA ASP A 175 -10.56 -11.31 -10.49
C ASP A 175 -9.36 -11.19 -9.53
N PHE A 176 -8.20 -11.73 -9.94
CA PHE A 176 -6.91 -11.54 -9.28
C PHE A 176 -6.02 -10.67 -10.17
N ASN A 177 -5.82 -9.41 -9.77
CA ASN A 177 -4.89 -8.53 -10.44
C ASN A 177 -3.49 -8.65 -9.85
N TYR A 178 -2.48 -8.57 -10.70
CA TYR A 178 -1.09 -8.64 -10.29
C TYR A 178 -0.20 -7.76 -11.17
N VAL A 179 0.98 -7.46 -10.64
CA VAL A 179 2.09 -6.84 -11.37
C VAL A 179 3.31 -7.73 -11.33
N LYS A 180 4.11 -7.70 -12.40
CA LYS A 180 5.39 -8.38 -12.52
C LYS A 180 6.50 -7.38 -12.79
N TYR A 181 7.62 -7.56 -12.09
CA TYR A 181 8.80 -6.69 -12.17
C TYR A 181 9.89 -7.31 -13.07
N PRO A 182 10.89 -6.52 -13.50
CA PRO A 182 12.08 -7.05 -14.16
C PRO A 182 12.71 -8.19 -13.34
N ALA A 183 13.29 -9.20 -13.99
CA ALA A 183 13.80 -10.41 -13.34
C ALA A 183 14.87 -10.16 -12.27
N ASN A 184 15.62 -9.06 -12.36
CA ASN A 184 16.63 -8.64 -11.40
C ASN A 184 16.07 -7.80 -10.22
N THR A 185 14.75 -7.61 -10.16
CA THR A 185 14.11 -6.87 -9.07
C THR A 185 14.05 -7.75 -7.83
N VAL A 186 14.59 -7.23 -6.73
CA VAL A 186 14.47 -7.87 -5.42
C VAL A 186 13.11 -7.52 -4.84
N VAL A 187 12.25 -8.53 -4.69
CA VAL A 187 10.93 -8.42 -4.07
C VAL A 187 10.95 -9.24 -2.80
N GLN A 188 10.67 -8.63 -1.67
CA GLN A 188 10.53 -9.38 -0.43
C GLN A 188 9.22 -10.17 -0.46
N THR A 189 9.34 -11.49 -0.34
CA THR A 189 8.19 -12.39 -0.24
C THR A 189 7.42 -12.13 1.04
N TYR A 190 6.09 -12.10 0.93
CA TYR A 190 5.20 -11.88 2.05
C TYR A 190 5.44 -12.92 3.18
N GLN A 191 5.45 -12.43 4.42
CA GLN A 191 5.65 -13.25 5.61
C GLN A 191 4.32 -13.56 6.30
N ASN A 192 4.18 -14.78 6.79
CA ASN A 192 3.06 -15.19 7.64
C ASN A 192 3.62 -15.86 8.91
N PRO A 193 3.38 -15.30 10.12
CA PRO A 193 2.66 -14.04 10.38
C PRO A 193 3.39 -12.81 9.78
N PRO A 194 2.67 -11.71 9.48
CA PRO A 194 3.28 -10.49 8.98
C PRO A 194 4.26 -9.87 9.97
N SER A 195 5.29 -9.18 9.48
CA SER A 195 6.21 -8.44 10.36
C SER A 195 5.52 -7.22 10.99
N PRO A 196 5.97 -6.75 12.17
CA PRO A 196 5.45 -5.54 12.77
C PRO A 196 5.56 -4.30 11.86
N GLU A 197 6.66 -4.15 11.11
CA GLU A 197 6.79 -3.01 10.18
C GLU A 197 5.79 -3.11 9.04
N TRP A 198 5.51 -4.32 8.56
CA TRP A 198 4.53 -4.53 7.51
C TRP A 198 3.10 -4.22 7.99
N LEU A 199 2.75 -4.63 9.22
CA LEU A 199 1.46 -4.28 9.85
C LEU A 199 1.30 -2.77 10.05
N GLN A 200 2.37 -2.07 10.45
CA GLN A 200 2.34 -0.62 10.56
C GLN A 200 2.02 0.03 9.21
N LYS A 201 2.61 -0.45 8.11
CA LYS A 201 2.32 0.07 6.76
C LYS A 201 0.89 -0.21 6.31
N ILE A 202 0.29 -1.33 6.72
CA ILE A 202 -1.15 -1.59 6.51
C ILE A 202 -2.01 -0.56 7.24
N GLU A 203 -1.70 -0.27 8.50
CA GLU A 203 -2.42 0.73 9.28
C GLU A 203 -2.31 2.13 8.64
N GLU A 204 -1.10 2.51 8.22
CA GLU A 204 -0.85 3.77 7.51
C GLU A 204 -1.60 3.86 6.18
N ALA A 205 -1.57 2.79 5.37
CA ALA A 205 -2.36 2.71 4.13
C ALA A 205 -3.87 2.82 4.42
N GLY A 206 -4.34 2.22 5.52
CA GLY A 206 -5.71 2.35 5.97
C GLY A 206 -6.10 3.79 6.33
N LYS A 207 -5.21 4.53 7.00
CA LYS A 207 -5.40 5.96 7.29
C LYS A 207 -5.51 6.79 6.01
N ILE A 208 -4.68 6.50 5.01
CA ILE A 208 -4.73 7.15 3.70
C ILE A 208 -6.08 6.87 3.02
N LEU A 209 -6.52 5.61 2.95
CA LEU A 209 -7.80 5.26 2.33
C LEU A 209 -9.00 5.92 3.03
N ASN A 210 -9.01 5.93 4.36
CA ASN A 210 -10.06 6.59 5.15
C ASN A 210 -10.03 8.13 5.06
N SER A 211 -8.96 8.72 4.53
CA SER A 211 -8.87 10.18 4.29
C SER A 211 -9.61 10.63 3.03
N ALA A 212 -10.24 9.71 2.29
CA ALA A 212 -11.06 10.05 1.13
C ALA A 212 -12.10 11.14 1.47
N GLY A 213 -12.15 12.18 0.63
CA GLY A 213 -13.02 13.35 0.86
C GLY A 213 -12.45 14.39 1.83
N THR A 214 -11.22 14.21 2.34
CA THR A 214 -10.51 15.18 3.18
C THR A 214 -9.27 15.73 2.47
N ASP A 215 -8.48 16.58 3.14
CA ASP A 215 -7.24 17.12 2.58
C ASP A 215 -6.13 16.05 2.57
N ILE A 216 -5.83 15.54 1.39
CA ILE A 216 -4.79 14.53 1.16
C ILE A 216 -3.42 15.13 0.81
N SER A 217 -3.27 16.45 0.81
CA SER A 217 -2.00 17.13 0.51
C SER A 217 -0.79 16.60 1.30
N PRO A 218 -0.92 16.19 2.58
CA PRO A 218 0.18 15.56 3.32
C PRO A 218 0.76 14.30 2.67
N TYR A 219 -0.05 13.54 1.93
CA TYR A 219 0.36 12.29 1.27
C TYR A 219 0.87 12.49 -0.16
N LEU A 220 0.67 13.70 -0.72
CA LEU A 220 1.17 14.09 -2.05
C LEU A 220 2.58 14.68 -1.99
N ALA A 221 3.08 14.93 -0.79
CA ALA A 221 4.45 15.36 -0.55
C ALA A 221 5.36 14.12 -0.43
N GLY A 222 6.47 14.12 -1.17
CA GLY A 222 7.48 13.08 -1.04
C GLY A 222 8.19 13.10 0.32
N PRO A 223 8.94 12.05 0.66
CA PRO A 223 9.67 11.97 1.93
C PRO A 223 10.53 13.22 2.19
N GLY A 224 10.36 13.83 3.38
CA GLY A 224 11.10 15.03 3.78
C GLY A 224 10.54 16.35 3.25
N ILE A 225 9.51 16.34 2.40
CA ILE A 225 8.80 17.54 1.97
C ILE A 225 7.66 17.81 2.97
N GLN A 226 7.59 19.03 3.49
CA GLN A 226 6.51 19.48 4.36
C GLN A 226 5.57 20.39 3.54
N PRO A 227 4.35 19.95 3.22
CA PRO A 227 3.41 20.79 2.50
C PRO A 227 2.89 21.91 3.42
N GLU A 228 2.83 23.13 2.89
CA GLU A 228 2.19 24.26 3.55
C GLU A 228 0.83 24.54 2.91
N SER A 229 -0.23 24.52 3.71
CA SER A 229 -1.59 24.85 3.27
C SER A 229 -1.97 26.26 3.73
N LYS A 230 -2.41 27.11 2.80
CA LYS A 230 -2.96 28.44 3.10
C LYS A 230 -4.42 28.53 2.64
N LYS A 231 -5.34 28.76 3.57
CA LYS A 231 -6.75 28.98 3.26
C LYS A 231 -7.03 30.46 3.01
N ILE A 232 -7.59 30.79 1.84
CA ILE A 232 -7.98 32.15 1.48
C ILE A 232 -9.49 32.18 1.24
N ARG A 233 -10.15 33.19 1.81
CA ARG A 233 -11.59 33.44 1.62
C ARG A 233 -11.77 34.87 1.14
N GLY A 234 -12.52 35.06 0.07
CA GLY A 234 -12.83 36.38 -0.47
C GLY A 234 -13.97 36.33 -1.49
N THR A 235 -14.51 37.49 -1.81
CA THR A 235 -15.56 37.67 -2.84
C THR A 235 -14.96 38.41 -4.01
N ALA A 236 -15.00 37.83 -5.21
CA ALA A 236 -14.59 38.51 -6.43
C ALA A 236 -15.72 39.43 -6.91
N ALA A 237 -15.42 40.71 -7.14
CA ALA A 237 -16.37 41.63 -7.79
C ALA A 237 -16.35 41.41 -9.32
N PRO A 238 -17.43 41.72 -10.05
CA PRO A 238 -17.45 41.62 -11.51
C PRO A 238 -16.25 42.31 -12.15
N GLY A 239 -15.48 41.56 -12.95
CA GLY A 239 -14.29 42.06 -13.64
C GLY A 239 -13.05 42.29 -12.77
N LYS A 240 -13.05 41.94 -11.47
CA LYS A 240 -11.88 42.10 -10.59
C LYS A 240 -11.32 40.75 -10.12
N PRO A 241 -10.01 40.47 -10.32
CA PRO A 241 -9.41 39.24 -9.85
C PRO A 241 -9.25 39.24 -8.31
N LEU A 242 -9.36 38.06 -7.70
CA LEU A 242 -8.99 37.80 -6.31
C LEU A 242 -7.66 37.04 -6.31
N GLU A 243 -6.62 37.61 -5.71
CA GLU A 243 -5.32 36.93 -5.58
C GLU A 243 -5.43 35.82 -4.54
N ILE A 244 -5.40 34.56 -5.00
CA ILE A 244 -5.49 33.37 -4.13
C ILE A 244 -4.14 32.66 -3.94
N PHE A 245 -3.11 33.06 -4.67
CA PHE A 245 -1.77 32.51 -4.54
C PHE A 245 -0.75 33.45 -5.19
N LYS A 246 0.43 33.59 -4.57
CA LYS A 246 1.55 34.35 -5.12
C LYS A 246 2.82 33.54 -4.92
N MET A 247 3.48 33.18 -6.01
CA MET A 247 4.81 32.56 -5.95
C MET A 247 5.85 33.61 -5.58
N ASN A 248 6.64 33.33 -4.55
CA ASN A 248 7.91 34.04 -4.37
C ASN A 248 8.85 33.58 -5.49
N LYS A 249 9.35 34.53 -6.28
CA LYS A 249 10.39 34.29 -7.28
C LYS A 249 11.75 34.11 -6.62
#